data_AF-A0A060XTP6-F1
#
_entry.id   AF-A0A060XTP6-F1
#
_cell.length_a   1.000
_cell.length_b   1.000
_cell.length_c   1.000
_cell.angle_alpha   90.00
_cell.angle_beta   90.00
_cell.angle_gamma   90.00
#
_symmetry.space_group_name_H-M   'P 1'
#
loop_
_entity.id
_entity.type
_entity.pdbx_description
1 polymer ?
#
loop_
_entity_poly.entity_id
_entity_poly.type
_entity_poly.pdbx_seq_one_letter_code
_entity_poly.pdbx_strand_id
1 'polypeptide(L)'
;MSIIIVTFPGAPQVSQEALQKEAELETILEAKVEEIVNLLKSRDKDPDLLYVMKFLVSEDIPGLPPGGGVTSKRDCVISAYQKFVTPFRSLEPMVEDQT
;
A
#
# COMPACT_ATOMS: atom_id res chain seq x y z
N MET A 1 -6.04 -10.78 19.30
CA MET A 1 -6.14 -9.52 20.08
C MET A 1 -7.62 -9.18 20.21
N SER A 2 -8.08 -8.78 21.40
CA SER A 2 -9.47 -8.34 21.62
C SER A 2 -9.45 -6.86 21.98
N ILE A 3 -10.34 -6.07 21.37
CA ILE A 3 -10.50 -4.64 21.62
C ILE A 3 -11.99 -4.30 21.64
N ILE A 4 -12.40 -3.42 22.56
CA ILE A 4 -13.74 -2.86 22.63
C ILE A 4 -13.59 -1.34 22.52
N ILE A 5 -14.23 -0.73 21.52
CA ILE A 5 -14.27 0.72 21.32
C ILE A 5 -15.70 1.19 21.62
N VAL A 6 -15.86 2.07 22.62
CA VAL A 6 -17.15 2.68 22.97
C VAL A 6 -17.07 4.18 22.69
N THR A 7 -17.99 4.70 21.89
CA THR A 7 -18.06 6.12 21.53
C THR A 7 -19.26 6.79 22.22
N PHE A 8 -19.10 8.07 22.57
CA PHE A 8 -20.12 8.89 23.20
C PHE A 8 -20.47 10.09 22.30
N PRO A 9 -21.59 10.79 22.56
CA PRO A 9 -21.83 12.11 21.95
C PRO A 9 -20.62 13.03 22.21
N GLY A 10 -20.07 13.61 21.15
CA GLY A 10 -18.82 14.40 21.20
C GLY A 10 -17.56 13.64 20.78
N ALA A 11 -17.66 12.34 20.45
CA ALA A 11 -16.56 11.63 19.80
C ALA A 11 -16.21 12.27 18.44
N PRO A 12 -14.94 12.18 17.99
CA PRO A 12 -14.51 12.69 16.69
C PRO A 12 -15.41 12.17 15.57
N GLN A 13 -15.84 13.08 14.70
CA GLN A 13 -16.62 12.75 13.51
C GLN A 13 -15.70 12.59 12.31
N VAL A 14 -16.21 11.93 11.27
CA VAL A 14 -15.51 11.83 9.99
C VAL A 14 -15.31 13.24 9.42
N SER A 15 -14.07 13.55 9.04
CA SER A 15 -13.70 14.81 8.41
C SER A 15 -13.31 14.58 6.96
N GLN A 16 -13.80 15.44 6.05
CA GLN A 16 -13.40 15.40 4.64
C GLN A 16 -11.91 15.67 4.46
N GLU A 17 -11.33 16.53 5.29
CA GLU A 17 -9.89 16.79 5.29
C GLU A 17 -9.09 15.52 5.65
N ALA A 18 -9.58 14.74 6.62
CA ALA A 18 -8.93 13.49 7.01
C ALA A 18 -9.02 12.44 5.91
N LEU A 19 -10.16 12.33 5.21
CA LEU A 19 -10.31 11.43 4.06
C LEU A 19 -9.37 11.81 2.91
N GLN A 20 -9.26 13.10 2.61
CA GLN A 20 -8.36 13.61 1.57
C GLN A 20 -6.89 13.30 1.89
N LYS A 21 -6.46 13.56 3.14
CA LYS A 21 -5.10 13.24 3.61
C LYS A 21 -4.80 11.74 3.57
N GLU A 22 -5.78 10.91 3.88
CA GLU A 22 -5.64 9.46 3.81
C GLU A 22 -5.40 9.00 2.36
N ALA A 23 -6.16 9.52 1.40
CA ALA A 23 -5.99 9.20 -0.02
C ALA A 23 -4.65 9.70 -0.59
N GLU A 24 -4.21 10.90 -0.18
CA GLU A 24 -2.90 11.44 -0.54
C GLU A 24 -1.76 10.57 -0.01
N LEU A 25 -1.86 10.12 1.26
CA LEU A 25 -0.88 9.21 1.84
C LEU A 25 -0.84 7.87 1.08
N GLU A 26 -1.99 7.30 0.72
CA GLU A 26 -2.03 6.04 -0.06
C GLU A 26 -1.34 6.19 -1.41
N THR A 27 -1.54 7.33 -2.08
CA THR A 27 -0.85 7.62 -3.36
C THR A 27 0.67 7.72 -3.16
N ILE A 28 1.12 8.37 -2.09
CA ILE A 28 2.56 8.47 -1.75
C ILE A 28 3.14 7.08 -1.46
N LEU A 29 2.45 6.27 -0.66
CA LEU A 29 2.89 4.91 -0.33
C LEU A 29 2.97 4.04 -1.58
N GLU A 30 1.99 4.13 -2.48
CA GLU A 30 2.01 3.39 -3.73
C GLU A 30 3.22 3.77 -4.61
N ALA A 31 3.48 5.06 -4.81
CA ALA A 31 4.62 5.55 -5.57
C ALA A 31 5.96 5.12 -4.95
N LYS A 32 6.06 5.13 -3.63
CA LYS A 32 7.26 4.66 -2.91
C LYS A 32 7.47 3.16 -3.07
N VAL A 33 6.41 2.36 -2.99
CA VAL A 33 6.50 0.92 -3.22
C VAL A 33 6.94 0.63 -4.65
N GLU A 34 6.40 1.34 -5.64
CA GLU A 34 6.83 1.25 -7.04
C GLU A 34 8.32 1.53 -7.20
N GLU A 35 8.80 2.64 -6.63
CA GLU A 35 10.21 3.04 -6.65
C GLU A 35 11.12 1.92 -6.10
N ILE A 36 10.78 1.37 -4.93
CA ILE A 36 11.56 0.32 -4.28
C ILE A 36 11.55 -0.97 -5.12
N VAL A 37 10.39 -1.37 -5.66
CA VAL A 37 10.26 -2.56 -6.49
C VAL A 37 11.08 -2.42 -7.77
N ASN A 38 11.01 -1.28 -8.44
CA ASN A 38 11.79 -1.01 -9.65
C ASN A 38 13.29 -0.97 -9.36
N LEU A 39 13.71 -0.39 -8.24
CA LEU A 39 15.09 -0.41 -7.79
C LEU A 39 15.61 -1.83 -7.58
N LEU A 40 14.82 -2.71 -6.96
CA LEU A 40 15.21 -4.11 -6.72
C LEU A 40 15.33 -4.89 -8.03
N LYS A 41 14.33 -4.73 -8.93
CA LYS A 41 14.36 -5.34 -10.26
C LYS A 41 15.57 -4.89 -11.08
N SER A 42 15.93 -3.60 -11.04
CA SER A 42 17.12 -3.09 -11.75
C SER A 42 18.45 -3.68 -11.27
N ARG A 43 18.46 -4.24 -10.05
CA ARG A 43 19.63 -4.89 -9.43
C ARG A 43 19.58 -6.41 -9.57
N ASP A 44 18.69 -6.93 -10.42
CA ASP A 44 18.43 -8.35 -10.63
C ASP A 44 18.10 -9.09 -9.31
N LYS A 45 17.40 -8.39 -8.41
CA LYS A 45 16.92 -8.91 -7.14
C LYS A 45 15.42 -9.01 -7.17
N ASP A 46 14.91 -10.18 -6.78
CA ASP A 46 13.49 -10.32 -6.53
C ASP A 46 13.07 -9.41 -5.36
N PRO A 47 12.06 -8.55 -5.56
CA PRO A 47 11.55 -7.73 -4.48
C PRO A 47 10.89 -8.64 -3.43
N ASP A 48 11.20 -8.38 -2.16
CA ASP A 48 10.58 -9.06 -1.01
C ASP A 48 9.77 -8.04 -0.20
N LEU A 49 8.53 -8.41 0.12
CA LEU A 49 7.61 -7.56 0.89
C LEU A 49 8.20 -7.15 2.25
N LEU A 50 8.93 -8.05 2.93
CA LEU A 50 9.56 -7.71 4.20
C LEU A 50 10.64 -6.64 4.04
N TYR A 51 11.42 -6.69 2.94
CA TYR A 51 12.40 -5.67 2.62
C TYR A 51 11.71 -4.33 2.31
N VAL A 52 10.65 -4.33 1.49
CA VAL A 52 9.87 -3.13 1.17
C VAL A 52 9.32 -2.47 2.44
N MET A 53 8.70 -3.26 3.33
CA MET A 53 8.18 -2.75 4.61
C MET A 53 9.28 -2.14 5.49
N LYS A 54 10.44 -2.81 5.61
CA LYS A 54 11.58 -2.27 6.39
C LYS A 54 12.11 -0.96 5.81
N PHE A 55 12.16 -0.87 4.48
CA PHE A 55 12.59 0.35 3.79
C PHE A 55 11.63 1.51 4.05
N LEU A 56 10.33 1.28 3.91
CA LEU A 56 9.31 2.30 4.20
C LEU A 56 9.34 2.77 5.66
N VAL A 57 9.60 1.87 6.62
CA VAL A 57 9.74 2.23 8.05
C VAL A 57 10.99 3.08 8.30
N SER A 58 12.05 2.93 7.49
CA SER A 58 13.27 3.73 7.61
C SER A 58 13.18 5.10 6.93
N GLU A 59 12.19 5.31 6.06
CA GLU A 59 11.91 6.62 5.47
C GLU A 59 11.05 7.49 6.39
N ASP A 60 11.29 8.80 6.35
CA ASP A 60 10.42 9.79 7.01
C ASP A 60 9.24 10.13 6.08
N ILE A 61 8.19 9.31 6.13
CA ILE A 61 6.99 9.46 5.30
C ILE A 61 5.99 10.38 6.03
N PRO A 62 5.69 11.57 5.50
CA PRO A 62 4.76 12.49 6.13
C PRO A 62 3.32 11.95 6.07
N GLY A 63 2.50 12.34 7.04
CA GLY A 63 1.06 12.02 7.04
C GLY A 63 0.70 10.62 7.53
N LEU A 64 1.67 9.79 7.93
CA LEU A 64 1.40 8.48 8.51
C LEU A 64 0.48 8.55 9.74
N PRO A 65 -0.40 7.55 9.96
CA PRO A 65 -1.28 7.51 11.12
C PRO A 65 -0.49 7.57 12.43
N PRO A 66 -0.86 8.46 13.37
CA PRO A 66 -0.14 8.60 14.62
C PRO A 66 -0.17 7.30 15.42
N GLY A 67 0.97 6.91 15.99
CA GLY A 67 1.15 5.66 16.73
C GLY A 67 1.31 4.41 15.86
N GLY A 68 0.46 4.24 14.83
CA GLY A 68 0.47 3.06 13.95
C GLY A 68 1.56 3.07 12.88
N GLY A 69 1.94 4.25 12.38
CA GLY A 69 2.98 4.42 11.36
C GLY A 69 2.72 3.60 10.09
N VAL A 70 3.79 3.15 9.44
CA VAL A 70 3.72 2.29 8.24
C VAL A 70 2.98 0.98 8.54
N THR A 71 3.10 0.45 9.76
CA THR A 71 2.48 -0.84 10.13
C THR A 71 0.96 -0.77 10.07
N SER A 72 0.34 0.36 10.43
CA SER A 72 -1.11 0.54 10.29
C SER A 72 -1.58 0.62 8.83
N LYS A 73 -0.68 0.83 7.88
CA LYS A 73 -0.97 0.89 6.44
C LYS A 73 -0.50 -0.38 5.69
N ARG A 74 -0.25 -1.47 6.41
CA ARG A 74 0.25 -2.74 5.84
C ARG A 74 -0.57 -3.22 4.64
N ASP A 75 -1.90 -3.17 4.72
CA ASP A 75 -2.76 -3.69 3.64
C ASP A 75 -2.64 -2.85 2.36
N CYS A 76 -2.50 -1.54 2.50
CA CYS A 76 -2.21 -0.62 1.38
C CYS A 76 -0.85 -0.95 0.74
N VAL A 77 0.19 -1.13 1.56
CA VAL A 77 1.53 -1.50 1.07
C VAL A 77 1.52 -2.86 0.38
N ILE A 78 0.83 -3.86 0.94
CA ILE A 78 0.69 -5.20 0.31
C ILE A 78 0.02 -5.09 -1.04
N SER A 79 -1.08 -4.32 -1.13
CA SER A 79 -1.83 -4.14 -2.37
C SER A 79 -0.97 -3.46 -3.45
N ALA A 80 -0.26 -2.40 -3.09
CA ALA A 80 0.68 -1.73 -4.00
C ALA A 80 1.81 -2.69 -4.43
N TYR A 81 2.40 -3.42 -3.48
CA TYR A 81 3.46 -4.39 -3.77
C TYR A 81 2.99 -5.46 -4.77
N GLN A 82 1.83 -6.06 -4.53
CA GLN A 82 1.25 -7.06 -5.43
C GLN A 82 0.99 -6.50 -6.83
N LYS A 83 0.52 -5.25 -6.92
CA LYS A 83 0.30 -4.55 -8.20
C LYS A 83 1.59 -4.46 -9.03
N PHE A 84 2.74 -4.19 -8.41
CA PHE A 84 4.01 -4.00 -9.13
C PHE A 84 4.84 -5.27 -9.31
N VAL A 85 4.62 -6.31 -8.48
CA VAL A 85 5.35 -7.58 -8.57
C VAL A 85 4.63 -8.60 -9.45
N THR A 86 3.29 -8.55 -9.51
CA THR A 86 2.54 -9.46 -10.38
C THR A 86 2.79 -9.09 -11.85
N PRO A 87 3.24 -10.03 -12.71
CA PRO A 87 3.35 -9.76 -14.13
C PRO A 87 1.96 -9.40 -14.67
N PHE A 88 1.88 -8.36 -15.49
CA PHE A 88 0.65 -7.99 -16.20
C PHE A 88 0.19 -9.22 -16.99
N ARG A 89 -0.84 -9.91 -16.50
CA ARG A 89 -1.42 -11.03 -17.24
C ARG A 89 -2.24 -10.40 -18.35
N SER A 90 -1.63 -10.20 -19.51
CA SER A 90 -2.39 -10.00 -20.74
C SER A 90 -3.37 -11.16 -20.81
N LEU A 91 -4.66 -10.88 -20.65
CA LEU A 91 -5.69 -11.81 -21.06
C LEU A 91 -5.50 -11.94 -22.57
N GLU A 92 -4.77 -12.95 -23.01
CA GLU A 92 -4.77 -13.32 -24.41
C GLU A 92 -6.24 -13.59 -24.77
N PRO A 93 -6.81 -12.90 -25.77
CA PRO A 93 -8.14 -13.27 -26.23
C PRO A 93 -8.05 -14.72 -26.68
N MET A 94 -8.84 -15.58 -26.05
CA MET A 94 -9.06 -16.94 -26.53
C MET A 94 -9.51 -16.81 -27.98
N VAL A 95 -8.62 -17.11 -28.92
CA VAL A 95 -8.98 -17.30 -30.32
C VAL A 95 -9.80 -18.58 -30.34
N GLU A 96 -11.12 -18.40 -30.44
CA GLU A 96 -12.06 -19.47 -30.70
C GLU A 96 -11.85 -19.91 -32.16
N ASP A 97 -10.93 -20.86 -32.34
CA ASP A 97 -10.71 -21.53 -33.62
C ASP A 97 -11.82 -22.57 -33.84
N GLN A 98 -12.73 -22.19 -34.74
CA GLN A 98 -13.56 -22.97 -35.66
C GLN A 98 -14.10 -24.34 -35.25
N THR A 99 -15.43 -24.49 -35.39
CA THR A 99 -15.99 -25.39 -36.42
C THR A 99 -17.28 -24.79 -37.00
#